data_AF-A0A2Y9J9N3-F1
#
_entry.id   AF-A0A2Y9J9N3-F1
#
_cell.length_a   1.000
_cell.length_b   1.000
_cell.length_c   1.000
_cell.angle_alpha   90.00
_cell.angle_beta   90.00
_cell.angle_gamma   90.00
#
_symmetry.space_group_name_H-M   'P 1'
#
loop_
_entity.id
_entity.type
_entity.pdbx_description
1 polymer ?
#
loop_
_entity_poly.entity_id
_entity_poly.type
_entity_poly.pdbx_seq_one_letter_code
_entity_poly.pdbx_strand_id
1 'polypeptide(L)'
;MALYATAATVLAAVEGRRGSIKGLVYASRFQNVKQLYALVCETQRYSAVLDAVIAGAGLLRAEKKLRPHLAKVLVYELLLGKGFRGGGGRWRPLLERHQARLKAELARLKVQRRVSRNEDLLQVGARPGTASQVPRFVRVNTLKTSPDDAVDYFKRQGFSYQGRASSLGELRALKGKCFLLDPLLPELLVFPAQTDLHDHPLYRAGHLILQDKASCLPAMLLAPPPGSHVLDACAAPGNKTSHLAALLRNQGKIFAFDRDAGRLASMATLLARAGVSCCELAEEDFLAVSPSDQRYRQVQYILLDPSCSGSGMPGRSLEEPGAGTPSKARLQALAGFQQRALRHALTFPSLRRLVYSTCSLCQEENEDVVWDALQQNPGAFRG
;
A
#
# COMPACT_ATOMS: atom_id res chain seq x y z
N MET A 1 -20.19 15.68 15.28
CA MET A 1 -20.92 14.51 15.84
C MET A 1 -20.90 13.29 14.91
N ALA A 2 -21.09 13.45 13.60
CA ALA A 2 -21.05 12.34 12.63
C ALA A 2 -19.70 11.60 12.59
N LEU A 3 -18.57 12.31 12.73
CA LEU A 3 -17.22 11.74 12.61
C LEU A 3 -17.01 10.45 13.44
N TYR A 4 -17.27 10.50 14.75
CA TYR A 4 -17.00 9.35 15.64
C TYR A 4 -17.93 8.17 15.37
N ALA A 5 -19.19 8.44 15.03
CA ALA A 5 -20.13 7.39 14.65
C ALA A 5 -19.76 6.75 13.31
N THR A 6 -19.39 7.56 12.32
CA THR A 6 -18.90 7.07 11.02
C THR A 6 -17.60 6.28 11.19
N ALA A 7 -16.66 6.78 11.98
CA ALA A 7 -15.42 6.06 12.29
C ALA A 7 -15.69 4.71 12.97
N ALA A 8 -16.63 4.64 13.90
CA ALA A 8 -17.03 3.39 14.54
C ALA A 8 -17.66 2.39 13.55
N THR A 9 -18.49 2.87 12.61
CA THR A 9 -19.07 2.03 11.56
C THR A 9 -18.00 1.48 10.63
N VAL A 10 -17.07 2.32 10.19
CA VAL A 10 -15.93 1.90 9.36
C VAL A 10 -15.07 0.89 10.13
N LEU A 11 -14.73 1.18 11.38
CA LEU A 11 -13.93 0.29 12.23
C LEU A 11 -14.60 -1.09 12.38
N ALA A 12 -15.91 -1.14 12.59
CA ALA A 12 -16.65 -2.39 12.67
C ALA A 12 -16.62 -3.20 11.36
N ALA A 13 -16.69 -2.52 10.21
CA ALA A 13 -16.58 -3.16 8.91
C ALA A 13 -15.16 -3.69 8.64
N VAL A 14 -14.12 -2.96 9.07
CA VAL A 14 -12.71 -3.37 8.97
C VAL A 14 -12.44 -4.59 9.85
N GLU A 15 -12.82 -4.55 11.13
CA GLU A 15 -12.63 -5.68 12.06
C GLU A 15 -13.46 -6.90 11.63
N GLY A 16 -14.62 -6.67 10.99
CA GLY A 16 -15.44 -7.70 10.34
C GLY A 16 -14.96 -8.16 8.96
N ARG A 17 -13.77 -7.74 8.51
CA ARG A 17 -13.14 -8.10 7.22
C ARG A 17 -14.01 -7.82 5.98
N ARG A 18 -14.82 -6.77 6.02
CA ARG A 18 -15.72 -6.36 4.91
C ARG A 18 -15.05 -5.44 3.89
N GLY A 19 -13.77 -5.10 4.07
CA GLY A 19 -12.99 -4.26 3.16
C GLY A 19 -11.79 -3.62 3.84
N SER A 20 -10.93 -2.96 3.07
CA SER A 20 -9.79 -2.19 3.59
C SER A 20 -10.27 -0.87 4.23
N ILE A 21 -9.48 -0.32 5.17
CA ILE A 21 -9.79 1.00 5.77
C ILE A 21 -9.99 2.04 4.67
N LYS A 22 -9.10 2.08 3.67
CA LYS A 22 -9.17 3.03 2.57
C LYS A 22 -10.46 2.85 1.76
N GLY A 23 -10.79 1.64 1.33
CA GLY A 23 -12.02 1.39 0.57
C GLY A 23 -13.28 1.83 1.34
N LEU A 24 -13.36 1.46 2.62
CA LEU A 24 -14.53 1.73 3.46
C LEU A 24 -14.66 3.22 3.83
N VAL A 25 -13.55 3.92 4.07
CA VAL A 25 -13.56 5.36 4.35
C VAL A 25 -14.01 6.16 3.13
N TYR A 26 -13.50 5.83 1.94
CA TYR A 26 -13.93 6.52 0.71
C TYR A 26 -15.38 6.19 0.33
N ALA A 27 -15.85 4.97 0.61
CA ALA A 27 -17.25 4.58 0.43
C ALA A 27 -18.22 5.27 1.41
N SER A 28 -17.73 5.76 2.56
CA SER A 28 -18.57 6.37 3.61
C SER A 28 -19.21 7.71 3.23
N ARG A 29 -18.78 8.33 2.12
CA ARG A 29 -19.20 9.68 1.66
C ARG A 29 -19.04 10.78 2.70
N PHE A 30 -18.19 10.57 3.71
CA PHE A 30 -17.93 11.56 4.75
C PHE A 30 -17.12 12.73 4.19
N GLN A 31 -17.55 13.97 4.44
CA GLN A 31 -16.95 15.17 3.83
C GLN A 31 -15.44 15.29 4.08
N ASN A 32 -14.98 15.08 5.32
CA ASN A 32 -13.56 15.17 5.66
C ASN A 32 -12.91 13.78 5.72
N VAL A 33 -12.70 13.19 4.52
CA VAL A 33 -12.11 11.87 4.32
C VAL A 33 -10.74 11.75 5.00
N LYS A 34 -9.87 12.76 4.88
CA LYS A 34 -8.52 12.74 5.50
C LYS A 34 -8.61 12.59 7.02
N GLN A 35 -9.51 13.32 7.67
CA GLN A 35 -9.72 13.24 9.11
C GLN A 35 -10.30 11.90 9.54
N LEU A 36 -11.32 11.41 8.83
CA LEU A 36 -11.93 10.11 9.11
C LEU A 36 -10.91 8.97 8.94
N TYR A 37 -10.14 9.00 7.86
CA TYR A 37 -9.09 8.02 7.58
C TYR A 37 -8.08 7.97 8.72
N ALA A 38 -7.51 9.12 9.11
CA ALA A 38 -6.54 9.19 10.19
C ALA A 38 -7.08 8.66 11.51
N LEU A 39 -8.32 9.02 11.87
CA LEU A 39 -8.95 8.58 13.11
C LEU A 39 -9.20 7.06 13.12
N VAL A 40 -9.68 6.49 12.01
CA VAL A 40 -9.91 5.04 11.90
C VAL A 40 -8.59 4.28 11.94
N CYS A 41 -7.57 4.71 11.18
CA CYS A 41 -6.24 4.09 11.18
C CYS A 41 -5.63 4.08 12.58
N GLU A 42 -5.64 5.21 13.27
CA GLU A 42 -5.03 5.27 14.61
C GLU A 42 -5.86 4.56 15.67
N THR A 43 -7.20 4.63 15.62
CA THR A 43 -8.04 3.82 16.53
C THR A 43 -7.79 2.34 16.31
N GLN A 44 -7.70 1.89 15.05
CA GLN A 44 -7.40 0.50 14.70
C GLN A 44 -6.01 0.08 15.18
N ARG A 45 -5.01 0.95 15.00
CA ARG A 45 -3.62 0.74 15.44
C ARG A 45 -3.55 0.42 16.93
N TYR A 46 -4.35 1.08 17.76
CA TYR A 46 -4.42 0.83 19.20
C TYR A 46 -5.54 -0.12 19.62
N SER A 47 -6.24 -0.80 18.68
CA SER A 47 -7.48 -1.54 18.97
C SER A 47 -7.34 -2.54 20.12
N ALA A 48 -6.29 -3.37 20.13
CA ALA A 48 -6.03 -4.33 21.21
C ALA A 48 -5.73 -3.67 22.57
N VAL A 49 -5.05 -2.52 22.55
CA VAL A 49 -4.79 -1.71 23.77
C VAL A 49 -6.10 -1.14 24.29
N LEU A 50 -6.93 -0.60 23.38
CA LEU A 50 -8.23 -0.01 23.71
C LEU A 50 -9.20 -1.06 24.25
N ASP A 51 -9.23 -2.26 23.68
CA ASP A 51 -10.04 -3.39 24.16
C ASP A 51 -9.67 -3.76 25.61
N ALA A 52 -8.38 -3.89 25.91
CA ALA A 52 -7.91 -4.20 27.25
C ALA A 52 -8.29 -3.10 28.26
N VAL A 53 -8.09 -1.82 27.89
CA VAL A 53 -8.44 -0.67 28.74
C VAL A 53 -9.96 -0.57 28.96
N ILE A 54 -10.77 -0.74 27.91
CA ILE A 54 -12.24 -0.69 27.98
C ILE A 54 -12.77 -1.83 28.87
N ALA A 55 -12.21 -3.03 28.73
CA ALA A 55 -12.58 -4.20 29.52
C ALA A 55 -12.21 -4.03 31.00
N GLY A 56 -10.97 -3.62 31.31
CA GLY A 56 -10.51 -3.35 32.68
C GLY A 56 -11.31 -2.23 33.35
N ALA A 57 -11.65 -1.20 32.57
CA ALA A 57 -12.46 -0.09 33.05
C ALA A 57 -13.95 -0.45 33.18
N GLY A 58 -14.37 -1.64 32.74
CA GLY A 58 -15.77 -2.08 32.79
C GLY A 58 -16.72 -1.13 32.04
N LEU A 59 -16.22 -0.35 31.08
CA LEU A 59 -16.97 0.76 30.47
C LEU A 59 -18.26 0.27 29.81
N LEU A 60 -18.18 -0.81 29.02
CA LEU A 60 -19.35 -1.38 28.33
C LEU A 60 -20.34 -2.07 29.30
N ARG A 61 -19.89 -2.46 30.50
CA ARG A 61 -20.78 -3.00 31.54
C ARG A 61 -21.57 -1.86 32.20
N ALA A 62 -20.93 -0.72 32.43
CA ALA A 62 -21.56 0.47 32.99
C ALA A 62 -22.49 1.17 31.97
N GLU A 63 -22.08 1.25 30.71
CA GLU A 63 -22.78 2.00 29.66
C GLU A 63 -23.37 1.06 28.59
N LYS A 64 -24.43 0.33 28.92
CA LYS A 64 -25.02 -0.72 28.04
C LYS A 64 -25.45 -0.22 26.65
N LYS A 65 -25.75 1.08 26.51
CA LYS A 65 -26.16 1.70 25.23
C LYS A 65 -24.95 2.08 24.34
N LEU A 66 -23.74 2.05 24.89
CA LEU A 66 -22.52 2.39 24.15
C LEU A 66 -22.06 1.19 23.32
N ARG A 67 -21.99 1.36 22.00
CA ARG A 67 -21.53 0.29 21.10
C ARG A 67 -20.00 0.08 21.25
N PRO A 68 -19.49 -1.16 21.17
CA PRO A 68 -18.07 -1.46 21.37
C PRO A 68 -17.10 -0.65 20.49
N HIS A 69 -17.32 -0.64 19.17
CA HIS A 69 -16.48 0.11 18.23
C HIS A 69 -16.54 1.63 18.44
N LEU A 70 -17.68 2.15 18.92
CA LEU A 70 -17.80 3.56 19.28
C LEU A 70 -17.03 3.85 20.57
N ALA A 71 -17.08 2.96 21.56
CA ALA A 71 -16.26 3.07 22.76
C ALA A 71 -14.76 3.12 22.40
N LYS A 72 -14.28 2.25 21.49
CA LYS A 72 -12.88 2.28 21.00
C LYS A 72 -12.48 3.64 20.47
N VAL A 73 -13.24 4.18 19.52
CA VAL A 73 -12.96 5.49 18.89
C VAL A 73 -12.94 6.62 19.93
N LEU A 74 -13.90 6.61 20.85
CA LEU A 74 -14.02 7.63 21.90
C LEU A 74 -12.88 7.54 22.93
N VAL A 75 -12.53 6.33 23.37
CA VAL A 75 -11.43 6.10 24.32
C VAL A 75 -10.08 6.42 23.68
N TYR A 76 -9.90 6.13 22.39
CA TYR A 76 -8.71 6.54 21.64
C TYR A 76 -8.54 8.06 21.70
N GLU A 77 -9.56 8.83 21.32
CA GLU A 77 -9.47 10.31 21.34
C GLU A 77 -9.23 10.88 22.74
N LEU A 78 -9.78 10.24 23.78
CA LEU A 78 -9.62 10.67 25.16
C LEU A 78 -8.20 10.42 25.70
N LEU A 79 -7.60 9.28 25.38
CA LEU A 79 -6.37 8.81 26.04
C LEU A 79 -5.11 8.94 25.19
N LEU A 80 -5.24 8.80 23.87
CA LEU A 80 -4.13 8.61 22.92
C LEU A 80 -4.15 9.61 21.77
N GLY A 81 -5.34 10.12 21.41
CA GLY A 81 -5.56 11.07 20.32
C GLY A 81 -5.30 12.51 20.71
N LYS A 82 -5.84 13.44 19.91
CA LYS A 82 -5.64 14.90 20.10
C LYS A 82 -6.73 15.53 20.97
N GLY A 83 -7.57 14.71 21.61
CA GLY A 83 -8.76 15.15 22.31
C GLY A 83 -9.91 15.49 21.37
N PHE A 84 -11.11 15.64 21.95
CA PHE A 84 -12.33 15.85 21.19
C PHE A 84 -12.35 17.18 20.44
N ARG A 85 -12.19 17.14 19.11
CA ARG A 85 -12.37 18.30 18.24
C ARG A 85 -13.86 18.65 18.13
N GLY A 86 -14.22 19.90 18.45
CA GLY A 86 -15.62 20.35 18.46
C GLY A 86 -16.41 19.93 19.71
N GLY A 87 -15.74 19.76 20.85
CA GLY A 87 -16.39 19.67 22.17
C GLY A 87 -16.87 18.28 22.59
N GLY A 88 -16.73 17.23 21.77
CA GLY A 88 -17.09 15.84 22.14
C GLY A 88 -18.60 15.56 22.23
N GLY A 89 -19.42 16.60 22.09
CA GLY A 89 -20.88 16.53 22.07
C GLY A 89 -21.45 15.73 23.24
N ARG A 90 -22.49 14.92 22.97
CA ARG A 90 -23.18 14.10 23.97
C ARG A 90 -22.32 13.06 24.69
N TRP A 91 -21.13 12.73 24.16
CA TRP A 91 -20.26 11.68 24.71
C TRP A 91 -19.27 12.20 25.75
N ARG A 92 -18.98 13.51 25.74
CA ARG A 92 -18.01 14.11 26.67
C ARG A 92 -18.40 13.87 28.15
N PRO A 93 -19.64 14.14 28.60
CA PRO A 93 -20.02 13.90 30.00
C PRO A 93 -19.93 12.43 30.40
N LEU A 94 -20.24 11.51 29.48
CA LEU A 94 -20.11 10.07 29.71
C LEU A 94 -18.63 9.70 29.92
N LEU A 95 -17.74 10.20 29.08
CA LEU A 95 -16.32 9.87 29.16
C LEU A 95 -15.62 10.53 30.34
N GLU A 96 -16.01 11.75 30.71
CA GLU A 96 -15.50 12.44 31.90
C GLU A 96 -15.80 11.64 33.18
N ARG A 97 -17.01 11.05 33.30
CA ARG A 97 -17.36 10.16 34.44
C ARG A 97 -16.45 8.95 34.56
N HIS A 98 -15.99 8.39 33.44
CA HIS A 98 -15.15 7.19 33.41
C HIS A 98 -13.66 7.50 33.21
N GLN A 99 -13.28 8.77 33.08
CA GLN A 99 -11.94 9.18 32.66
C GLN A 99 -10.84 8.72 33.62
N ALA A 100 -11.06 8.87 34.93
CA ALA A 100 -10.10 8.47 35.94
C ALA A 100 -9.79 6.96 35.86
N ARG A 101 -10.83 6.13 35.72
CA ARG A 101 -10.70 4.68 35.60
C ARG A 101 -10.02 4.27 34.30
N LEU A 102 -10.41 4.88 33.18
CA LEU A 102 -9.79 4.63 31.87
C LEU A 102 -8.29 4.98 31.87
N LYS A 103 -7.91 6.11 32.48
CA LYS A 103 -6.50 6.50 32.65
C LYS A 103 -5.74 5.52 33.54
N ALA A 104 -6.34 5.10 34.66
CA ALA A 104 -5.73 4.14 35.57
C ALA A 104 -5.46 2.79 34.89
N GLU A 105 -6.41 2.27 34.10
CA GLU A 105 -6.23 1.02 33.36
C GLU A 105 -5.18 1.13 32.26
N LEU A 106 -5.09 2.26 31.55
CA LEU A 106 -4.00 2.49 30.60
C LEU A 106 -2.63 2.53 31.30
N ALA A 107 -2.52 3.20 32.46
CA ALA A 107 -1.30 3.22 33.25
C ALA A 107 -0.91 1.83 33.76
N ARG A 108 -1.89 1.05 34.24
CA ARG A 108 -1.69 -0.35 34.65
C ARG A 108 -1.16 -1.21 33.50
N LEU A 109 -1.74 -1.06 32.30
CA LEU A 109 -1.31 -1.79 31.11
C LEU A 109 0.13 -1.42 30.70
N LYS A 110 0.51 -0.14 30.83
CA LYS A 110 1.90 0.32 30.61
C LYS A 110 2.88 -0.33 31.57
N VAL A 111 2.56 -0.35 32.86
CA VAL A 111 3.39 -1.01 33.89
C VAL A 111 3.52 -2.51 33.61
N GLN A 112 2.41 -3.18 33.30
CA GLN A 112 2.39 -4.61 32.98
C GLN A 112 3.27 -4.94 31.76
N ARG A 113 3.27 -4.07 30.75
CA ARG A 113 4.09 -4.22 29.54
C ARG A 113 5.49 -3.63 29.67
N ARG A 114 5.84 -3.06 30.83
CA ARG A 114 7.14 -2.39 31.11
C ARG A 114 7.48 -1.28 30.12
N VAL A 115 6.50 -0.47 29.74
CA VAL A 115 6.66 0.65 28.82
C VAL A 115 6.25 1.98 29.46
N SER A 116 6.90 3.08 29.06
CA SER A 116 6.60 4.43 29.58
C SER A 116 5.75 5.23 28.59
N ARG A 117 6.05 5.14 27.29
CA ARG A 117 5.33 5.87 26.24
C ARG A 117 4.11 5.12 25.74
N ASN A 118 3.13 5.85 25.19
CA ASN A 118 1.94 5.24 24.61
C ASN A 118 2.29 4.42 23.36
N GLU A 119 3.22 4.91 22.54
CA GLU A 119 3.60 4.26 21.27
C GLU A 119 4.23 2.87 21.50
N ASP A 120 4.88 2.68 22.64
CA ASP A 120 5.55 1.43 23.00
C ASP A 120 4.55 0.33 23.40
N LEU A 121 3.30 0.69 23.74
CA LEU A 121 2.23 -0.30 23.99
C LEU A 121 1.92 -1.16 22.76
N LEU A 122 2.31 -0.70 21.57
CA LEU A 122 2.14 -1.40 20.29
C LEU A 122 3.23 -2.44 20.01
N GLN A 123 4.30 -2.50 20.81
CA GLN A 123 5.51 -3.29 20.51
C GLN A 123 5.47 -4.74 20.99
N VAL A 124 4.34 -5.25 21.47
CA VAL A 124 4.17 -6.70 21.67
C VAL A 124 4.02 -7.37 20.30
N GLY A 125 5.15 -7.66 19.65
CA GLY A 125 5.24 -8.36 18.37
C GLY A 125 5.75 -7.53 17.17
N ALA A 126 5.99 -6.23 17.33
CA ALA A 126 6.52 -5.38 16.26
C ALA A 126 7.83 -4.72 16.70
N ARG A 127 8.92 -5.03 15.98
CA ARG A 127 10.21 -4.35 16.17
C ARG A 127 10.01 -2.83 16.15
N PRO A 128 10.60 -2.07 17.08
CA PRO A 128 10.48 -0.62 17.10
C PRO A 128 11.15 -0.02 15.86
N GLY A 129 10.38 0.74 15.05
CA GLY A 129 10.95 1.76 14.14
C GLY A 129 10.48 1.82 12.68
N THR A 130 9.76 0.84 12.13
CA THR A 130 9.75 0.70 10.65
C THR A 130 8.74 1.57 9.88
N ALA A 131 7.55 1.86 10.40
CA ALA A 131 6.53 2.57 9.60
C ALA A 131 6.75 4.09 9.49
N SER A 132 7.41 4.73 10.48
CA SER A 132 7.52 6.19 10.56
C SER A 132 8.77 6.79 9.87
N GLN A 133 9.59 5.96 9.23
CA GLN A 133 10.90 6.38 8.71
C GLN A 133 11.16 6.00 7.24
N VAL A 134 10.24 5.33 6.55
CA VAL A 134 10.46 4.99 5.14
C VAL A 134 10.41 6.28 4.31
N PRO A 135 11.46 6.60 3.54
CA PRO A 135 11.46 7.77 2.67
C PRO A 135 10.31 7.73 1.66
N ARG A 136 9.90 8.91 1.20
CA ARG A 136 8.89 9.04 0.15
C ARG A 136 9.57 8.87 -1.21
N PHE A 137 9.30 7.75 -1.86
CA PHE A 137 9.75 7.46 -3.22
C PHE A 137 8.78 8.01 -4.27
N VAL A 138 9.33 8.63 -5.30
CA VAL A 138 8.58 9.32 -6.36
C VAL A 138 9.25 9.03 -7.70
N ARG A 139 8.59 8.25 -8.55
CA ARG A 139 9.09 7.98 -9.89
C ARG A 139 8.74 9.15 -10.81
N VAL A 140 9.74 9.63 -11.52
CA VAL A 140 9.59 10.60 -12.61
C VAL A 140 8.99 9.90 -13.81
N ASN A 141 7.96 10.49 -14.41
CA ASN A 141 7.29 9.95 -15.58
C ASN A 141 7.98 10.45 -16.86
N THR A 142 8.85 9.62 -17.42
CA THR A 142 9.61 9.91 -18.65
C THR A 142 8.76 10.05 -19.92
N LEU A 143 7.47 9.73 -19.87
CA LEU A 143 6.54 10.06 -20.95
C LEU A 143 6.21 11.56 -21.03
N LYS A 144 6.39 12.31 -19.93
CA LYS A 144 5.94 13.71 -19.81
C LYS A 144 7.01 14.70 -19.38
N THR A 145 8.10 14.24 -18.77
CA THR A 145 9.17 15.09 -18.24
C THR A 145 10.47 14.31 -18.11
N SER A 146 11.60 14.98 -17.91
CA SER A 146 12.86 14.33 -17.51
C SER A 146 13.11 14.45 -16.00
N PRO A 147 14.04 13.66 -15.41
CA PRO A 147 14.53 13.87 -14.04
C PRO A 147 15.09 15.26 -13.81
N ASP A 148 15.83 15.79 -14.78
CA ASP A 148 16.47 17.09 -14.68
C ASP A 148 15.43 18.20 -14.58
N ASP A 149 14.40 18.16 -15.42
CA ASP A 149 13.28 19.11 -15.37
C ASP A 149 12.51 19.04 -14.04
N ALA A 150 12.29 17.82 -13.54
CA ALA A 150 11.62 17.60 -12.27
C ALA A 150 12.47 18.15 -11.10
N VAL A 151 13.78 17.89 -11.10
CA VAL A 151 14.75 18.40 -10.13
C VAL A 151 14.75 19.93 -10.15
N ASP A 152 14.84 20.55 -11.32
CA ASP A 152 14.83 22.00 -11.46
C ASP A 152 13.53 22.64 -11.01
N TYR A 153 12.40 21.98 -11.25
CA TYR A 153 11.11 22.43 -10.73
C TYR A 153 11.10 22.44 -9.19
N PHE A 154 11.57 21.37 -8.54
CA PHE A 154 11.66 21.32 -7.07
C PHE A 154 12.66 22.35 -6.51
N LYS A 155 13.81 22.56 -7.17
CA LYS A 155 14.78 23.61 -6.81
C LYS A 155 14.12 25.00 -6.80
N ARG A 156 13.33 25.32 -7.84
CA ARG A 156 12.56 26.58 -7.92
C ARG A 156 11.54 26.76 -6.79
N GLN A 157 11.07 25.67 -6.18
CA GLN A 157 10.18 25.69 -5.01
C GLN A 157 10.92 25.72 -3.65
N GLY A 158 12.24 25.88 -3.68
CA GLY A 158 13.08 25.96 -2.49
C GLY A 158 13.41 24.60 -1.87
N PHE A 159 13.36 23.52 -2.65
CA PHE A 159 13.98 22.26 -2.24
C PHE A 159 15.47 22.24 -2.57
N SER A 160 16.27 21.67 -1.68
CA SER A 160 17.70 21.44 -1.87
C SER A 160 17.95 20.06 -2.47
N TYR A 161 18.41 20.02 -3.71
CA TYR A 161 18.81 18.80 -4.39
C TYR A 161 20.20 18.34 -3.92
N GLN A 162 20.32 17.10 -3.46
CA GLN A 162 21.57 16.54 -2.90
C GLN A 162 22.32 15.64 -3.90
N GLY A 163 21.94 15.65 -5.18
CA GLY A 163 22.54 14.75 -6.18
C GLY A 163 21.93 13.35 -6.18
N ARG A 164 22.67 12.38 -6.72
CA ARG A 164 22.36 10.96 -6.60
C ARG A 164 22.99 10.40 -5.33
N ALA A 165 22.20 9.68 -4.55
CA ALA A 165 22.70 9.07 -3.34
C ALA A 165 23.79 8.04 -3.64
N SER A 166 24.80 7.98 -2.77
CA SER A 166 25.86 6.97 -2.84
C SER A 166 25.55 5.75 -1.97
N SER A 167 24.64 5.89 -1.00
CA SER A 167 24.31 4.85 -0.04
C SER A 167 22.85 4.91 0.42
N LEU A 168 22.33 3.78 0.95
CA LEU A 168 21.01 3.78 1.60
C LEU A 168 20.98 4.61 2.90
N GLY A 169 22.15 4.93 3.48
CA GLY A 169 22.26 5.79 4.65
C GLY A 169 21.78 7.22 4.37
N GLU A 170 22.13 7.76 3.21
CA GLU A 170 21.72 9.10 2.77
C GLU A 170 20.20 9.22 2.61
N LEU A 171 19.55 8.18 2.07
CA LEU A 171 18.10 8.11 1.93
C LEU A 171 17.39 8.22 3.28
N ARG A 172 17.92 7.54 4.31
CA ARG A 172 17.37 7.56 5.68
C ARG A 172 17.66 8.86 6.42
N ALA A 173 18.74 9.55 6.04
CA ALA A 173 19.16 10.82 6.65
C ALA A 173 18.38 12.04 6.12
N LEU A 174 17.61 11.89 5.04
CA LEU A 174 16.81 12.96 4.44
C LEU A 174 15.86 13.63 5.45
N LYS A 175 16.00 14.95 5.58
CA LYS A 175 15.16 15.80 6.44
C LYS A 175 14.89 17.15 5.76
N GLY A 176 13.92 17.89 6.30
CA GLY A 176 13.60 19.23 5.83
C GLY A 176 13.13 19.25 4.37
N LYS A 177 13.54 20.28 3.62
CA LYS A 177 13.27 20.40 2.17
C LYS A 177 14.42 19.84 1.32
N CYS A 178 15.02 18.73 1.71
CA CYS A 178 16.05 18.06 0.91
C CYS A 178 15.45 16.91 0.10
N PHE A 179 16.03 16.62 -1.06
CA PHE A 179 15.68 15.45 -1.87
C PHE A 179 16.88 15.03 -2.72
N LEU A 180 16.86 13.78 -3.20
CA LEU A 180 17.95 13.18 -3.97
C LEU A 180 17.42 12.19 -5.01
N LEU A 181 18.28 11.77 -5.92
CA LEU A 181 18.04 10.62 -6.79
C LEU A 181 18.47 9.32 -6.12
N ASP A 182 17.71 8.25 -6.34
CA ASP A 182 18.04 6.91 -5.88
C ASP A 182 19.38 6.41 -6.48
N PRO A 183 20.17 5.62 -5.72
CA PRO A 183 21.45 5.10 -6.22
C PRO A 183 21.30 4.13 -7.40
N LEU A 184 20.19 3.39 -7.50
CA LEU A 184 20.00 2.31 -8.46
C LEU A 184 19.01 2.67 -9.56
N LEU A 185 17.95 3.40 -9.23
CA LEU A 185 16.88 3.72 -10.16
C LEU A 185 17.05 5.14 -10.71
N PRO A 186 17.32 5.31 -12.02
CA PRO A 186 17.70 6.60 -12.58
C PRO A 186 16.57 7.64 -12.50
N GLU A 187 15.32 7.17 -12.56
CA GLU A 187 14.11 8.00 -12.59
C GLU A 187 13.43 8.12 -11.21
N LEU A 188 14.07 7.68 -10.13
CA LEU A 188 13.45 7.66 -8.80
C LEU A 188 14.00 8.77 -7.91
N LEU A 189 13.16 9.75 -7.61
CA LEU A 189 13.43 10.76 -6.60
C LEU A 189 13.02 10.26 -5.21
N VAL A 190 13.78 10.67 -4.21
CA VAL A 190 13.56 10.30 -2.81
C VAL A 190 13.46 11.57 -1.96
N PHE A 191 12.37 11.64 -1.18
CA PHE A 191 12.05 12.73 -0.28
C PHE A 191 11.94 12.21 1.18
N PRO A 192 12.02 13.09 2.19
CA PRO A 192 11.73 12.74 3.57
C PRO A 192 10.32 12.13 3.71
N ALA A 193 10.16 11.18 4.64
CA ALA A 193 8.94 10.38 4.83
C ALA A 193 7.63 11.21 4.94
N GLN A 194 7.72 12.40 5.55
CA GLN A 194 6.59 13.30 5.81
C GLN A 194 6.23 14.22 4.64
N THR A 195 6.94 14.11 3.51
CA THR A 195 6.64 14.92 2.32
C THR A 195 5.39 14.40 1.63
N ASP A 196 4.33 15.22 1.62
CA ASP A 196 3.11 14.96 0.87
C ASP A 196 3.16 15.68 -0.49
N LEU A 197 2.98 14.92 -1.57
CA LEU A 197 3.02 15.41 -2.95
C LEU A 197 1.70 15.15 -3.70
N HIS A 198 0.65 14.65 -3.04
CA HIS A 198 -0.61 14.34 -3.72
C HIS A 198 -1.31 15.57 -4.31
N ASP A 199 -1.08 16.75 -3.72
CA ASP A 199 -1.61 18.02 -4.19
C ASP A 199 -0.59 18.82 -5.03
N HIS A 200 0.60 18.26 -5.26
CA HIS A 200 1.68 18.92 -5.99
C HIS A 200 1.35 19.06 -7.49
N PRO A 201 1.65 20.21 -8.14
CA PRO A 201 1.34 20.43 -9.56
C PRO A 201 1.90 19.34 -10.48
N LEU A 202 3.15 18.93 -10.28
CA LEU A 202 3.76 17.85 -11.08
C LEU A 202 3.06 16.49 -10.90
N TYR A 203 2.51 16.20 -9.71
CA TYR A 203 1.75 14.96 -9.51
C TYR A 203 0.37 15.03 -10.17
N ARG A 204 -0.33 16.16 -10.05
CA ARG A 204 -1.64 16.37 -10.70
C ARG A 204 -1.52 16.36 -12.23
N ALA A 205 -0.43 16.92 -12.75
CA ALA A 205 -0.09 16.87 -14.17
C ALA A 205 0.44 15.51 -14.64
N GLY A 206 0.65 14.53 -13.73
CA GLY A 206 1.15 13.19 -14.10
C GLY A 206 2.63 13.12 -14.45
N HIS A 207 3.42 14.15 -14.12
CA HIS A 207 4.87 14.15 -14.28
C HIS A 207 5.55 13.31 -13.18
N LEU A 208 4.86 13.12 -12.05
CA LEU A 208 5.32 12.31 -10.92
C LEU A 208 4.31 11.20 -10.61
N ILE A 209 4.84 10.02 -10.27
CA ILE A 209 4.07 8.87 -9.82
C ILE A 209 4.61 8.44 -8.46
N LEU A 210 3.74 8.41 -7.44
CA LEU A 210 4.10 7.96 -6.09
C LEU A 210 4.17 6.43 -6.10
N GLN A 211 5.38 5.90 -6.12
CA GLN A 211 5.64 4.48 -6.25
C GLN A 211 6.83 4.09 -5.37
N ASP A 212 6.66 3.04 -4.58
CA ASP A 212 7.72 2.49 -3.74
C ASP A 212 8.92 2.03 -4.58
N LYS A 213 10.12 2.12 -4.01
CA LYS A 213 11.37 1.71 -4.65
C LYS A 213 11.31 0.27 -5.17
N ALA A 214 10.87 -0.68 -4.35
CA ALA A 214 10.81 -2.09 -4.73
C ALA A 214 9.80 -2.31 -5.86
N SER A 215 8.68 -1.56 -5.86
CA SER A 215 7.66 -1.61 -6.91
C SER A 215 8.15 -1.12 -8.28
N CYS A 216 9.28 -0.41 -8.34
CA CYS A 216 9.89 0.02 -9.60
C CYS A 216 10.74 -1.09 -10.26
N LEU A 217 11.24 -2.06 -9.47
CA LEU A 217 12.14 -3.11 -9.95
C LEU A 217 11.53 -4.03 -11.01
N PRO A 218 10.27 -4.51 -10.88
CA PRO A 218 9.75 -5.52 -11.82
C PRO A 218 9.73 -5.08 -13.28
N ALA A 219 9.24 -3.85 -13.54
CA ALA A 219 9.24 -3.30 -14.89
C ALA A 219 10.67 -3.05 -15.41
N MET A 220 11.57 -2.56 -14.54
CA MET A 220 12.97 -2.30 -14.89
C MET A 220 13.74 -3.59 -15.21
N LEU A 221 13.52 -4.67 -14.45
CA LEU A 221 14.11 -5.99 -14.70
C LEU A 221 13.48 -6.66 -15.93
N LEU A 222 12.19 -6.44 -16.18
CA LEU A 222 11.53 -6.94 -17.38
C LEU A 222 12.08 -6.26 -18.64
N ALA A 223 12.46 -4.99 -18.56
CA ALA A 223 13.13 -4.21 -19.60
C ALA A 223 12.60 -4.49 -21.03
N PRO A 224 11.29 -4.33 -21.29
CA PRO A 224 10.75 -4.55 -22.63
C PRO A 224 11.24 -3.44 -23.57
N PRO A 225 11.74 -3.77 -24.77
CA PRO A 225 12.16 -2.76 -25.75
C PRO A 225 10.93 -2.06 -26.36
N PRO A 226 11.04 -0.77 -26.73
CA PRO A 226 10.01 -0.07 -27.50
C PRO A 226 9.53 -0.87 -28.71
N GLY A 227 8.22 -0.90 -28.94
CA GLY A 227 7.58 -1.66 -30.02
C GLY A 227 7.21 -3.10 -29.67
N SER A 228 7.68 -3.65 -28.55
CA SER A 228 7.32 -5.01 -28.11
C SER A 228 5.90 -5.10 -27.54
N HIS A 229 5.38 -6.33 -27.47
CA HIS A 229 4.11 -6.62 -26.82
C HIS A 229 4.36 -7.20 -25.43
N VAL A 230 3.72 -6.57 -24.45
CA VAL A 230 3.87 -6.87 -23.03
C VAL A 230 2.51 -7.23 -22.44
N LEU A 231 2.48 -8.15 -21.49
CA LEU A 231 1.31 -8.47 -20.71
C LEU A 231 1.57 -8.16 -19.23
N ASP A 232 0.65 -7.43 -18.60
CA ASP A 232 0.63 -7.18 -17.16
C ASP A 232 -0.56 -7.95 -16.56
N ALA A 233 -0.25 -9.07 -15.89
CA ALA A 233 -1.24 -10.11 -15.56
C ALA A 233 -2.13 -9.76 -14.36
N CYS A 234 -1.69 -8.85 -13.49
CA CYS A 234 -2.40 -8.43 -12.28
C CYS A 234 -2.15 -6.93 -12.09
N ALA A 235 -2.64 -6.14 -13.05
CA ALA A 235 -2.07 -4.85 -13.38
C ALA A 235 -2.53 -3.70 -12.48
N ALA A 236 -3.74 -3.76 -11.93
CA ALA A 236 -4.29 -2.64 -11.19
C ALA A 236 -3.55 -2.44 -9.86
N PRO A 237 -3.36 -1.21 -9.35
CA PRO A 237 -3.87 0.06 -9.85
C PRO A 237 -2.98 0.73 -10.93
N GLY A 238 -2.08 0.02 -11.60
CA GLY A 238 -1.39 0.51 -12.80
C GLY A 238 -0.02 1.17 -12.61
N ASN A 239 0.53 1.16 -11.39
CA ASN A 239 1.84 1.76 -11.13
C ASN A 239 2.96 1.07 -11.94
N LYS A 240 2.93 -0.26 -12.06
CA LYS A 240 3.88 -1.03 -12.87
C LYS A 240 3.59 -0.90 -14.35
N THR A 241 2.31 -0.94 -14.75
CA THR A 241 1.87 -0.75 -16.13
C THR A 241 2.28 0.61 -16.70
N SER A 242 2.11 1.70 -15.95
CA SER A 242 2.60 3.03 -16.37
C SER A 242 4.12 3.10 -16.47
N HIS A 243 4.85 2.30 -15.68
CA HIS A 243 6.30 2.19 -15.80
C HIS A 243 6.70 1.39 -17.05
N LEU A 244 5.99 0.31 -17.37
CA LEU A 244 6.18 -0.43 -18.63
C LEU A 244 5.93 0.49 -19.84
N ALA A 245 4.86 1.29 -19.82
CA ALA A 245 4.57 2.25 -20.89
C ALA A 245 5.70 3.28 -21.09
N ALA A 246 6.28 3.75 -19.98
CA ALA A 246 7.42 4.66 -20.00
C ALA A 246 8.68 4.01 -20.62
N LEU A 247 8.98 2.74 -20.27
CA LEU A 247 10.08 1.99 -20.87
C LEU A 247 9.87 1.72 -22.36
N LEU A 248 8.63 1.42 -22.74
CA LEU A 248 8.20 1.26 -24.13
C LEU A 248 8.16 2.56 -24.92
N ARG A 249 8.28 3.73 -24.26
CA ARG A 249 8.10 5.06 -24.87
C ARG A 249 6.76 5.17 -25.61
N ASN A 250 5.70 4.58 -25.06
CA ASN A 250 4.38 4.45 -25.71
C ASN A 250 4.40 3.74 -27.08
N GLN A 251 5.44 2.98 -27.42
CA GLN A 251 5.51 2.20 -28.66
C GLN A 251 5.31 0.71 -28.39
N GLY A 252 4.43 0.06 -29.16
CA GLY A 252 4.04 -1.34 -28.95
C GLY A 252 2.69 -1.45 -28.26
N LYS A 253 2.48 -2.54 -27.51
CA LYS A 253 1.22 -2.83 -26.82
C LYS A 253 1.44 -3.39 -25.42
N ILE A 254 0.62 -2.96 -24.47
CA ILE A 254 0.49 -3.54 -23.14
C ILE A 254 -0.93 -4.08 -22.99
N PHE A 255 -1.07 -5.37 -22.73
CA PHE A 255 -2.33 -5.99 -22.34
C PHE A 255 -2.38 -6.10 -20.82
N ALA A 256 -3.30 -5.38 -20.18
CA ALA A 256 -3.36 -5.28 -18.73
C ALA A 256 -4.66 -5.88 -18.20
N PHE A 257 -4.53 -6.84 -17.28
CA PHE A 257 -5.64 -7.59 -16.71
C PHE A 257 -5.75 -7.36 -15.21
N ASP A 258 -6.96 -7.17 -14.71
CA ASP A 258 -7.29 -7.27 -13.28
C ASP A 258 -8.79 -7.61 -13.14
N ARG A 259 -9.17 -8.30 -12.07
CA ARG A 259 -10.56 -8.72 -11.83
C ARG A 259 -11.40 -7.68 -11.11
N ASP A 260 -10.77 -6.66 -10.53
CA ASP A 260 -11.45 -5.66 -9.72
C ASP A 260 -11.73 -4.39 -10.54
N ALA A 261 -12.99 -4.20 -10.91
CA ALA A 261 -13.46 -3.03 -11.66
C ALA A 261 -13.10 -1.69 -10.99
N GLY A 262 -13.10 -1.62 -9.66
CA GLY A 262 -12.77 -0.40 -8.92
C GLY A 262 -11.28 -0.06 -8.98
N ARG A 263 -10.41 -1.08 -8.89
CA ARG A 263 -8.97 -0.92 -9.10
C ARG A 263 -8.66 -0.60 -10.56
N LEU A 264 -9.38 -1.17 -11.51
CA LEU A 264 -9.26 -0.83 -12.93
C LEU A 264 -9.69 0.61 -13.23
N ALA A 265 -10.75 1.12 -12.60
CA ALA A 265 -11.12 2.54 -12.73
C ALA A 265 -10.02 3.48 -12.19
N SER A 266 -9.40 3.10 -11.07
CA SER A 266 -8.24 3.81 -10.51
C SER A 266 -7.04 3.77 -11.46
N MET A 267 -6.80 2.60 -12.08
CA MET A 267 -5.77 2.41 -13.09
C MET A 267 -6.01 3.25 -14.34
N ALA A 268 -7.22 3.27 -14.89
CA ALA A 268 -7.57 4.10 -16.04
C ALA A 268 -7.30 5.59 -15.76
N THR A 269 -7.65 6.07 -14.56
CA THR A 269 -7.35 7.44 -14.12
C THR A 269 -5.84 7.71 -14.07
N LEU A 270 -5.06 6.77 -13.51
CA LEU A 270 -3.61 6.89 -13.43
C LEU A 270 -2.96 6.91 -14.83
N LEU A 271 -3.34 5.98 -15.70
CA LEU A 271 -2.80 5.85 -17.06
C LEU A 271 -3.11 7.08 -17.92
N ALA A 272 -4.36 7.57 -17.87
CA ALA A 272 -4.76 8.78 -18.57
C ALA A 272 -3.94 9.99 -18.09
N ARG A 273 -3.83 10.18 -16.77
CA ARG A 273 -3.02 11.27 -16.19
C ARG A 273 -1.54 11.18 -16.56
N ALA A 274 -0.99 9.96 -16.57
CA ALA A 274 0.39 9.68 -16.92
C ALA A 274 0.67 9.78 -18.43
N GLY A 275 -0.35 9.94 -19.28
CA GLY A 275 -0.19 10.03 -20.72
C GLY A 275 0.16 8.69 -21.39
N VAL A 276 -0.29 7.58 -20.81
CA VAL A 276 -0.10 6.24 -21.39
C VAL A 276 -1.09 6.04 -22.54
N SER A 277 -0.59 5.66 -23.71
CA SER A 277 -1.40 5.46 -24.93
C SER A 277 -1.30 4.06 -25.53
N CYS A 278 -0.37 3.22 -25.05
CA CYS A 278 -0.12 1.89 -25.59
C CYS A 278 -0.77 0.74 -24.78
N CYS A 279 -1.72 1.03 -23.88
CA CYS A 279 -2.31 0.05 -22.97
C CYS A 279 -3.75 -0.30 -23.31
N GLU A 280 -4.05 -1.58 -23.43
CA GLU A 280 -5.40 -2.15 -23.53
C GLU A 280 -5.78 -2.75 -22.17
N LEU A 281 -6.85 -2.25 -21.55
CA LEU A 281 -7.34 -2.69 -20.24
C LEU A 281 -8.45 -3.73 -20.42
N ALA A 282 -8.39 -4.82 -19.67
CA ALA A 282 -9.44 -5.83 -19.62
C ALA A 282 -9.78 -6.21 -18.18
N GLU A 283 -11.08 -6.19 -17.86
CA GLU A 283 -11.64 -6.76 -16.63
C GLU A 283 -11.82 -8.26 -16.83
N GLU A 284 -10.75 -9.02 -16.60
CA GLU A 284 -10.72 -10.46 -16.85
C GLU A 284 -9.83 -11.16 -15.81
N ASP A 285 -10.16 -12.41 -15.50
CA ASP A 285 -9.25 -13.27 -14.74
C ASP A 285 -8.10 -13.69 -15.65
N PHE A 286 -6.86 -13.38 -15.26
CA PHE A 286 -5.68 -13.77 -16.03
C PHE A 286 -5.64 -15.28 -16.33
N LEU A 287 -6.14 -16.13 -15.42
CA LEU A 287 -6.18 -17.58 -15.67
C LEU A 287 -7.17 -18.00 -16.77
N ALA A 288 -8.09 -17.12 -17.16
CA ALA A 288 -9.03 -17.33 -18.26
C ALA A 288 -8.50 -16.80 -19.61
N VAL A 289 -7.42 -16.02 -19.60
CA VAL A 289 -6.82 -15.45 -20.81
C VAL A 289 -6.16 -16.57 -21.62
N SER A 290 -6.67 -16.86 -22.81
CA SER A 290 -6.08 -17.93 -23.63
C SER A 290 -4.71 -17.54 -24.20
N PRO A 291 -3.62 -18.30 -23.95
CA PRO A 291 -2.31 -18.04 -24.54
C PRO A 291 -2.29 -18.23 -26.07
N SER A 292 -3.26 -18.97 -26.61
CA SER A 292 -3.41 -19.21 -28.05
C SER A 292 -4.27 -18.15 -28.75
N ASP A 293 -4.84 -17.19 -28.03
CA ASP A 293 -5.57 -16.08 -28.62
C ASP A 293 -4.64 -15.26 -29.54
N GLN A 294 -5.12 -14.97 -30.75
CA GLN A 294 -4.36 -14.26 -31.78
C GLN A 294 -3.90 -12.87 -31.31
N ARG A 295 -4.66 -12.22 -30.40
CA ARG A 295 -4.30 -10.92 -29.81
C ARG A 295 -2.97 -10.97 -29.06
N TYR A 296 -2.66 -12.10 -28.41
CA TYR A 296 -1.51 -12.24 -27.51
C TYR A 296 -0.36 -13.05 -28.11
N ARG A 297 -0.49 -13.53 -29.35
CA ARG A 297 0.52 -14.36 -30.02
C ARG A 297 1.91 -13.70 -30.07
N GLN A 298 2.00 -12.38 -30.07
CA GLN A 298 3.25 -11.63 -30.12
C GLN A 298 3.79 -11.20 -28.74
N VAL A 299 3.11 -11.56 -27.64
CA VAL A 299 3.55 -11.21 -26.28
C VAL A 299 4.88 -11.89 -25.99
N GLN A 300 5.92 -11.08 -25.78
CA GLN A 300 7.29 -11.53 -25.50
C GLN A 300 7.69 -11.29 -24.04
N TYR A 301 6.99 -10.41 -23.35
CA TYR A 301 7.33 -9.95 -22.01
C TYR A 301 6.10 -10.03 -21.12
N ILE A 302 6.21 -10.67 -19.96
CA ILE A 302 5.12 -10.76 -18.99
C ILE A 302 5.58 -10.22 -17.65
N LEU A 303 4.80 -9.31 -17.08
CA LEU A 303 4.90 -8.90 -15.69
C LEU A 303 3.79 -9.59 -14.90
N LEU A 304 4.18 -10.39 -13.91
CA LEU A 304 3.27 -11.08 -13.01
C LEU A 304 3.48 -10.58 -11.58
N ASP A 305 2.61 -9.66 -11.14
CA ASP A 305 2.58 -9.09 -9.78
C ASP A 305 1.27 -9.49 -9.06
N PRO A 306 1.12 -10.77 -8.70
CA PRO A 306 -0.14 -11.29 -8.19
C PRO A 306 -0.48 -10.78 -6.80
N SER A 307 -1.75 -10.99 -6.41
CA SER A 307 -2.18 -10.78 -5.03
C SER A 307 -1.30 -11.59 -4.07
N CYS A 308 -0.80 -10.92 -3.04
CA CYS A 308 0.18 -11.44 -2.09
C CYS A 308 -0.23 -11.15 -0.63
N SER A 309 0.36 -11.85 0.34
CA SER A 309 0.13 -11.60 1.77
C SER A 309 0.55 -10.20 2.21
N GLY A 310 1.43 -9.56 1.44
CA GLY A 310 2.04 -8.23 1.61
C GLY A 310 2.65 -7.99 2.96
N SER A 311 3.18 -9.05 3.56
CA SER A 311 3.96 -9.06 4.78
C SER A 311 5.18 -8.12 4.71
N GLY A 312 5.64 -7.76 3.50
CA GLY A 312 6.72 -6.80 3.28
C GLY A 312 6.29 -5.33 3.15
N MET A 313 4.99 -5.00 3.12
CA MET A 313 4.54 -3.62 2.95
C MET A 313 4.62 -2.82 4.27
N PRO A 314 5.36 -1.69 4.31
CA PRO A 314 5.41 -0.84 5.49
C PRO A 314 4.01 -0.32 5.86
N GLY A 315 3.58 -0.55 7.10
CA GLY A 315 2.28 -0.07 7.56
C GLY A 315 1.07 -0.94 7.18
N ARG A 316 1.25 -2.10 6.51
CA ARG A 316 0.14 -3.02 6.25
C ARG A 316 -0.55 -3.50 7.53
N SER A 317 0.21 -3.71 8.60
CA SER A 317 -0.33 -4.03 9.93
C SER A 317 -1.18 -2.91 10.54
N LEU A 318 -1.03 -1.66 10.06
CA LEU A 318 -1.84 -0.51 10.45
C LEU A 318 -3.14 -0.42 9.62
N GLU A 319 -3.10 -0.87 8.35
CA GLU A 319 -4.26 -0.86 7.45
C GLU A 319 -5.13 -2.11 7.55
N GLU A 320 -4.55 -3.27 7.91
CA GLU A 320 -5.22 -4.57 8.07
C GLU A 320 -4.74 -5.29 9.34
N PRO A 321 -5.55 -5.36 10.43
CA PRO A 321 -5.19 -6.12 11.63
C PRO A 321 -5.07 -7.63 11.33
N GLY A 322 -3.97 -8.26 11.76
CA GLY A 322 -3.63 -9.67 11.47
C GLY A 322 -2.77 -9.86 10.21
N ALA A 323 -2.37 -8.79 9.53
CA ALA A 323 -1.54 -8.85 8.32
C ALA A 323 -0.03 -9.01 8.55
N GLY A 324 0.44 -9.10 9.80
CA GLY A 324 1.86 -9.35 10.10
C GLY A 324 2.29 -10.78 9.73
N THR A 325 1.39 -11.74 9.92
CA THR A 325 1.54 -13.13 9.49
C THR A 325 0.20 -13.58 8.92
N PRO A 326 0.09 -13.81 7.59
CA PRO A 326 -1.14 -14.35 7.01
C PRO A 326 -1.49 -15.68 7.70
N SER A 327 -2.79 -15.97 7.86
CA SER A 327 -3.18 -17.30 8.33
C SER A 327 -2.63 -18.35 7.37
N LYS A 328 -2.21 -19.51 7.89
CA LYS A 328 -1.65 -20.60 7.06
C LYS A 328 -2.54 -20.93 5.87
N ALA A 329 -3.86 -21.01 6.08
CA ALA A 329 -4.84 -21.25 5.01
C ALA A 329 -4.87 -20.12 3.96
N ARG A 330 -4.78 -18.85 4.36
CA ARG A 330 -4.73 -17.72 3.42
C ARG A 330 -3.42 -17.73 2.63
N LEU A 331 -2.29 -17.98 3.30
CA LEU A 331 -0.98 -18.05 2.67
C LEU A 331 -0.94 -19.17 1.62
N GLN A 332 -1.43 -20.36 1.96
CA GLN A 332 -1.54 -21.49 1.03
C GLN A 332 -2.47 -21.19 -0.16
N ALA A 333 -3.59 -20.51 0.07
CA ALA A 333 -4.50 -20.13 -1.01
C ALA A 333 -3.85 -19.11 -1.97
N LEU A 334 -3.11 -18.13 -1.44
CA LEU A 334 -2.37 -17.14 -2.22
C LEU A 334 -1.25 -17.80 -3.02
N ALA A 335 -0.39 -18.59 -2.37
CA ALA A 335 0.67 -19.36 -3.01
C ALA A 335 0.12 -20.28 -4.12
N GLY A 336 -0.98 -20.99 -3.86
CA GLY A 336 -1.63 -21.83 -4.85
C GLY A 336 -2.14 -21.06 -6.07
N PHE A 337 -2.68 -19.84 -5.89
CA PHE A 337 -3.04 -18.96 -7.00
C PHE A 337 -1.79 -18.48 -7.76
N GLN A 338 -0.76 -18.05 -7.06
CA GLN A 338 0.50 -17.56 -7.64
C GLN A 338 1.17 -18.64 -8.50
N GLN A 339 1.21 -19.89 -8.03
CA GLN A 339 1.70 -21.03 -8.80
C GLN A 339 0.89 -21.25 -10.09
N ARG A 340 -0.44 -21.22 -10.02
CA ARG A 340 -1.29 -21.37 -11.21
C ARG A 340 -1.06 -20.24 -12.20
N ALA A 341 -0.98 -19.00 -11.72
CA ALA A 341 -0.75 -17.83 -12.55
C ALA A 341 0.62 -17.85 -13.21
N LEU A 342 1.68 -18.21 -12.46
CA LEU A 342 3.03 -18.31 -13.00
C LEU A 342 3.12 -19.41 -14.06
N ARG A 343 2.59 -20.61 -13.78
CA ARG A 343 2.55 -21.70 -14.76
C ARG A 343 1.80 -21.30 -16.02
N HIS A 344 0.64 -20.66 -15.86
CA HIS A 344 -0.15 -20.18 -16.98
C HIS A 344 0.62 -19.15 -17.82
N ALA A 345 1.26 -18.17 -17.18
CA ALA A 345 2.08 -17.17 -17.88
C ALA A 345 3.22 -17.79 -18.69
N LEU A 346 3.85 -18.86 -18.20
CA LEU A 346 4.91 -19.59 -18.90
C LEU A 346 4.42 -20.33 -20.16
N THR A 347 3.11 -20.48 -20.36
CA THR A 347 2.55 -21.13 -21.57
C THR A 347 2.39 -20.20 -22.77
N PHE A 348 2.70 -18.91 -22.63
CA PHE A 348 2.60 -17.96 -23.75
C PHE A 348 3.66 -18.28 -24.82
N PRO A 349 3.26 -18.46 -26.09
CA PRO A 349 4.10 -19.13 -27.10
C PRO A 349 5.32 -18.32 -27.54
N SER A 350 5.27 -16.99 -27.42
CA SER A 350 6.37 -16.09 -27.80
C SER A 350 7.13 -15.54 -26.61
N LEU A 351 6.88 -16.05 -25.40
CA LEU A 351 7.47 -15.53 -24.16
C LEU A 351 9.00 -15.62 -24.21
N ARG A 352 9.66 -14.49 -23.94
CA ARG A 352 11.12 -14.39 -23.84
C ARG A 352 11.58 -14.09 -22.42
N ARG A 353 10.81 -13.29 -21.68
CA ARG A 353 11.13 -12.92 -20.30
C ARG A 353 9.84 -12.73 -19.51
N LEU A 354 9.81 -13.31 -18.32
CA LEU A 354 8.79 -13.07 -17.33
C LEU A 354 9.45 -12.53 -16.07
N VAL A 355 8.81 -11.55 -15.43
CA VAL A 355 9.18 -11.12 -14.09
C VAL A 355 8.04 -11.42 -13.15
N TYR A 356 8.32 -12.28 -12.17
CA TYR A 356 7.45 -12.57 -11.04
C TYR A 356 7.85 -11.65 -9.88
N SER A 357 6.88 -10.96 -9.28
CA SER A 357 7.14 -10.13 -8.11
C SER A 357 6.03 -10.24 -7.08
N THR A 358 6.40 -10.16 -5.81
CA THR A 358 5.43 -10.00 -4.73
C THR A 358 5.86 -8.89 -3.78
N CYS A 359 4.91 -8.50 -2.96
CA CYS A 359 5.08 -7.67 -1.78
C CYS A 359 5.31 -8.48 -0.49
N SER A 360 5.64 -9.78 -0.60
CA SER A 360 5.70 -10.73 0.52
C SER A 360 7.14 -11.05 0.95
N LEU A 361 7.29 -11.35 2.24
CA LEU A 361 8.51 -11.90 2.84
C LEU A 361 8.41 -13.42 3.07
N CYS A 362 7.31 -14.06 2.67
CA CYS A 362 7.08 -15.49 2.86
C CYS A 362 7.69 -16.30 1.71
N GLN A 363 8.51 -17.30 2.03
CA GLN A 363 9.15 -18.18 1.05
C GLN A 363 8.12 -18.91 0.18
N GLU A 364 6.99 -19.29 0.79
CA GLU A 364 5.89 -20.01 0.14
C GLU A 364 5.23 -19.21 -0.99
N GLU A 365 5.37 -17.88 -0.99
CA GLU A 365 4.88 -17.00 -2.05
C GLU A 365 5.98 -16.55 -3.01
N ASN A 366 7.24 -16.92 -2.75
CA ASN A 366 8.41 -16.41 -3.45
C ASN A 366 9.22 -17.56 -4.06
N GLU A 367 10.26 -18.01 -3.37
CA GLU A 367 11.20 -19.02 -3.85
C GLU A 367 10.50 -20.33 -4.21
N ASP A 368 9.55 -20.79 -3.39
CA ASP A 368 8.83 -22.05 -3.61
C ASP A 368 7.96 -21.99 -4.87
N VAL A 369 7.31 -20.85 -5.13
CA VAL A 369 6.48 -20.65 -6.33
C VAL A 369 7.32 -20.73 -7.60
N VAL A 370 8.49 -20.07 -7.60
CA VAL A 370 9.41 -20.07 -8.74
C VAL A 370 10.04 -21.45 -8.94
N TRP A 371 10.48 -22.09 -7.84
CA TRP A 371 11.05 -23.43 -7.87
C TRP A 371 10.08 -24.43 -8.49
N ASP A 372 8.83 -24.46 -8.02
CA ASP A 372 7.80 -25.36 -8.52
C ASP A 372 7.48 -25.11 -9.99
N ALA A 373 7.51 -23.86 -10.46
CA ALA A 373 7.26 -23.53 -11.86
C ALA A 373 8.42 -23.99 -12.78
N LEU A 374 9.67 -23.87 -12.33
CA LEU A 374 10.85 -24.33 -13.08
C LEU A 374 10.92 -25.86 -13.17
N GLN A 375 10.59 -26.57 -12.08
CA GLN A 375 10.55 -28.03 -12.07
C GLN A 375 9.52 -28.62 -13.05
N GLN A 376 8.44 -27.89 -13.34
CA GLN A 376 7.43 -28.31 -14.31
C GLN A 376 7.77 -27.94 -15.76
N ASN A 377 8.79 -27.09 -15.96
CA ASN A 377 9.26 -26.70 -17.28
C ASN A 377 10.78 -26.93 -17.44
N PRO A 378 11.30 -28.16 -17.21
CA PRO A 378 12.74 -28.40 -17.23
C PRO A 378 13.38 -28.00 -18.57
N GLY A 379 14.38 -27.14 -18.53
CA GLY A 379 15.14 -26.69 -19.70
C GLY A 379 14.44 -25.67 -20.60
N ALA A 380 13.14 -25.40 -20.41
CA ALA A 380 12.41 -24.39 -21.18
C ALA A 380 12.65 -22.96 -20.66
N PHE A 381 12.82 -22.81 -19.34
CA PHE A 381 13.09 -21.54 -18.68
C PHE A 381 14.24 -21.66 -17.67
N ARG A 382 14.89 -20.53 -17.35
CA ARG A 382 15.89 -20.43 -16.28
C ARG A 382 15.52 -19.28 -15.34
N GLY A 383 15.72 -19.50 -14.04
CA GLY A 383 15.49 -18.53 -12.96
C GLY A 383 16.65 -17.56 -12.78
#